data_AF-A0A7S0A146-F1
#
_entry.id   AF-A0A7S0A146-F1
#
_cell.length_a   1.000
_cell.length_b   1.000
_cell.length_c   1.000
_cell.angle_alpha   90.00
_cell.angle_beta   90.00
_cell.angle_gamma   90.00
#
_symmetry.space_group_name_H-M   'P 1'
#
loop_
_entity.id
_entity.type
_entity.pdbx_description
1 polymer ?
#
loop_
_entity_poly.entity_id
_entity_poly.type
_entity_poly.pdbx_seq_one_letter_code
_entity_poly.pdbx_strand_id
1 'polypeptide(L)'
;CPKAMVPLWFTVFTIPYYWLLISLLRLYWKTTVPLQYLAQVCRSTVDGELADVQSSLASVRAYGKAGHRLRAFQTALCSMVNTRFLADTVLKRWLNNRIFVLGGIFVTC
;
A
#
# COMPACT_ATOMS: atom_id res chain seq x y z
N CYS A 1 -1.60 -26.51 -42.22
CA CYS A 1 -1.77 -25.90 -40.88
C CYS A 1 -1.49 -24.40 -41.01
N PRO A 2 -2.52 -23.54 -41.16
CA PRO A 2 -2.28 -22.11 -41.39
C PRO A 2 -1.79 -21.50 -40.08
N LYS A 3 -0.60 -20.88 -40.12
CA LYS A 3 -0.10 -20.04 -39.03
C LYS A 3 -1.08 -18.88 -38.88
N ALA A 4 -1.76 -18.78 -37.74
CA ALA A 4 -2.57 -17.63 -37.40
C ALA A 4 -1.67 -16.39 -37.46
N MET A 5 -1.76 -15.67 -38.57
CA MET A 5 -1.01 -14.45 -38.80
C MET A 5 -1.70 -13.39 -37.97
N VAL A 6 -1.20 -13.16 -36.76
CA VAL A 6 -1.67 -12.03 -35.94
C VAL A 6 -1.57 -10.76 -36.78
N PRO A 7 -2.65 -9.96 -36.88
CA PRO A 7 -2.65 -8.78 -37.73
C PRO A 7 -1.52 -7.85 -37.28
N LEU A 8 -0.73 -7.34 -38.24
CA LEU A 8 0.44 -6.51 -37.94
C LEU A 8 0.10 -5.30 -37.06
N TRP A 9 -1.11 -4.74 -37.21
CA TRP A 9 -1.63 -3.67 -36.34
C TRP A 9 -1.64 -4.05 -34.85
N PHE A 10 -1.98 -5.29 -34.52
CA PHE A 10 -1.96 -5.78 -33.14
C PHE A 10 -0.54 -5.73 -32.56
N THR A 11 0.48 -6.09 -33.34
CA THR A 11 1.88 -6.05 -32.89
C THR A 11 2.39 -4.62 -32.67
N VAL A 12 1.89 -3.64 -33.45
CA VAL A 12 2.26 -2.22 -33.30
C VAL A 12 1.65 -1.61 -32.03
N PHE A 13 0.37 -1.88 -31.75
CA PHE A 13 -0.30 -1.38 -30.53
C PHE A 13 0.14 -2.11 -29.25
N THR A 14 0.72 -3.29 -29.39
CA THR A 14 1.26 -4.06 -28.26
C THR A 14 2.47 -3.37 -27.60
N ILE A 15 3.30 -2.66 -28.38
CA ILE A 15 4.50 -1.96 -27.88
C ILE A 15 4.17 -0.85 -26.86
N PRO A 16 3.29 0.14 -27.18
CA PRO A 16 2.94 1.19 -26.22
C PRO A 16 2.18 0.65 -25.00
N TYR A 17 1.39 -0.42 -25.17
CA TYR A 17 0.71 -1.08 -24.06
C TYR A 17 1.69 -1.65 -23.03
N TYR A 18 2.69 -2.41 -23.46
CA TYR A 18 3.72 -2.93 -22.55
C TYR A 18 4.56 -1.82 -21.92
N TRP A 19 4.87 -0.77 -22.67
CA TRP A 19 5.61 0.38 -22.13
C TRP A 19 4.83 1.11 -21.02
N LEU A 20 3.52 1.29 -21.19
CA LEU A 20 2.63 1.85 -20.16
C LEU A 20 2.53 0.94 -18.94
N LEU A 21 2.38 -0.37 -19.13
CA LEU A 21 2.36 -1.35 -18.04
C LEU A 21 3.65 -1.30 -17.21
N ILE A 22 4.81 -1.31 -17.86
CA ILE A 22 6.11 -1.25 -17.17
C ILE A 22 6.26 0.08 -16.41
N SER A 23 5.77 1.18 -16.96
CA SER A 23 5.81 2.49 -16.29
C SER A 23 4.91 2.52 -15.05
N LEU A 24 3.71 1.95 -15.13
CA LEU A 24 2.80 1.77 -14.00
C LEU A 24 3.40 0.88 -12.91
N LEU A 25 4.01 -0.24 -13.29
CA LEU A 25 4.68 -1.15 -12.35
C LEU A 25 5.85 -0.45 -11.65
N ARG A 26 6.65 0.33 -12.37
CA ARG A 26 7.73 1.14 -11.77
C ARG A 26 7.20 2.15 -10.77
N LEU A 27 6.11 2.85 -11.10
CA LEU A 27 5.48 3.81 -10.18
C LEU A 27 4.93 3.10 -8.94
N TYR A 28 4.22 1.99 -9.13
CA TYR A 28 3.71 1.16 -8.05
C TYR A 28 4.83 0.68 -7.12
N TRP A 29 5.96 0.25 -7.67
CA TRP A 29 7.10 -0.20 -6.86
C TRP A 29 7.72 0.94 -6.06
N LYS A 30 7.89 2.10 -6.69
CA LYS A 30 8.40 3.32 -6.05
C LYS A 30 7.53 3.77 -4.87
N THR A 31 6.23 3.52 -4.91
CA THR A 31 5.30 3.87 -3.82
C THR A 31 5.14 2.74 -2.79
N THR A 32 5.11 1.47 -3.21
CA THR A 32 4.88 0.34 -2.31
C THR A 32 6.01 0.15 -1.32
N VAL A 33 7.26 0.25 -1.80
CA VAL A 33 8.46 0.04 -0.98
C VAL A 33 8.53 0.98 0.23
N PRO A 34 8.50 2.33 0.07
CA PRO A 34 8.53 3.24 1.21
C PRO A 34 7.32 3.07 2.14
N LEU A 35 6.16 2.72 1.61
CA LEU A 35 4.94 2.52 2.40
C LEU A 35 5.03 1.28 3.28
N GLN A 36 5.68 0.21 2.81
CA GLN A 36 5.97 -0.98 3.63
C GLN A 36 6.97 -0.67 4.75
N TYR A 37 8.00 0.13 4.48
CA TYR A 37 8.91 0.60 5.52
C TYR A 37 8.18 1.45 6.56
N LEU A 38 7.29 2.35 6.12
CA LEU A 38 6.50 3.17 7.02
C LEU A 38 5.56 2.32 7.89
N ALA A 39 4.95 1.27 7.31
CA ALA A 39 4.13 0.33 8.07
C ALA A 39 4.93 -0.43 9.15
N GLN A 40 6.18 -0.80 8.85
CA GLN A 40 7.10 -1.43 9.81
C GLN A 40 7.44 -0.48 10.96
N VAL A 41 7.78 0.78 10.64
CA VAL A 41 8.10 1.80 11.64
C VAL A 41 6.89 2.07 12.54
N CYS A 42 5.70 2.29 11.96
CA CYS A 42 4.48 2.52 12.74
C CYS A 42 4.15 1.34 13.66
N ARG A 43 4.37 0.11 13.20
CA ARG A 43 4.18 -1.09 14.04
C ARG A 43 5.15 -1.08 15.23
N SER A 44 6.42 -0.80 14.99
CA SER A 44 7.41 -0.71 16.07
C SER A 44 7.07 0.38 17.09
N THR A 45 6.49 1.51 16.65
CA THR A 45 6.04 2.57 17.56
C THR A 45 4.89 2.10 18.46
N VAL A 46 3.91 1.40 17.89
CA VAL A 46 2.78 0.83 18.65
C VAL A 46 3.26 -0.21 19.66
N ASP A 47 4.16 -1.10 19.24
CA ASP A 47 4.73 -2.13 20.12
C ASP A 47 5.56 -1.48 21.25
N GLY A 48 6.28 -0.40 20.96
CA GLY A 48 7.02 0.40 21.94
C GLY A 48 6.11 1.05 23.00
N GLU A 49 5.04 1.73 22.57
CA GLU A 49 4.06 2.31 23.50
C GLU A 49 3.39 1.24 24.38
N LEU A 50 3.16 0.04 23.84
CA LEU A 50 2.59 -1.07 24.60
C LEU A 50 3.57 -1.58 25.68
N ALA A 51 4.84 -1.72 25.33
CA ALA A 51 5.90 -2.12 26.26
C ALA A 51 6.10 -1.08 27.38
N ASP A 52 6.04 0.20 27.04
CA ASP A 52 6.14 1.30 28.00
C ASP A 52 4.97 1.29 28.99
N VAL A 53 3.74 1.02 28.53
CA VAL A 53 2.57 0.92 29.41
C VAL A 53 2.67 -0.30 30.34
N GLN A 54 3.18 -1.43 29.85
CA GLN A 54 3.38 -2.62 30.67
C GLN A 54 4.42 -2.41 31.77
N SER A 55 5.54 -1.75 31.46
CA SER A 55 6.61 -1.46 32.42
C SER A 55 6.25 -0.38 33.44
N SER A 56 5.43 0.60 33.06
CA SER A 56 5.08 1.77 33.89
C SER A 56 3.67 1.72 34.50
N LEU A 57 3.02 0.56 34.51
CA LEU A 57 1.62 0.41 34.94
C LEU A 57 1.33 0.98 36.34
N ALA A 58 2.23 0.74 37.30
CA ALA A 58 2.08 1.22 38.67
C ALA A 58 2.16 2.75 38.76
N SER A 59 3.08 3.38 38.02
CA SER A 59 3.22 4.84 38.02
C SER A 59 2.08 5.51 37.26
N VAL A 60 1.65 4.96 36.12
CA VAL A 60 0.50 5.48 35.36
C VAL A 60 -0.78 5.47 36.21
N ARG A 61 -0.98 4.44 37.02
CA ARG A 61 -2.10 4.35 37.97
C ARG A 61 -1.94 5.35 39.12
N ALA A 62 -0.75 5.42 39.73
CA ALA A 62 -0.48 6.33 40.84
C ALA A 62 -0.67 7.81 40.47
N TYR A 63 -0.29 8.22 39.25
CA TYR A 63 -0.43 9.59 38.77
C TYR A 63 -1.76 9.88 38.06
N GLY A 64 -2.67 8.90 37.93
CA GLY A 64 -3.96 9.08 37.26
C GLY A 64 -3.86 9.44 35.77
N LYS A 65 -2.74 9.12 35.09
CA LYS A 65 -2.46 9.56 33.70
C LYS A 65 -2.89 8.56 32.62
N ALA A 66 -3.74 7.59 32.95
CA ALA A 66 -4.17 6.54 32.02
C ALA A 66 -4.80 7.09 30.73
N GLY A 67 -5.63 8.14 30.82
CA GLY A 67 -6.28 8.74 29.65
C GLY A 67 -5.30 9.43 28.69
N HIS A 68 -4.24 10.05 29.22
CA HIS A 68 -3.21 10.69 28.39
C HIS A 68 -2.41 9.65 27.58
N ARG A 69 -2.01 8.56 28.23
CA ARG A 69 -1.32 7.43 27.57
C ARG A 69 -2.21 6.72 26.56
N LEU A 70 -3.50 6.53 26.86
CA LEU A 70 -4.46 5.94 25.93
C LEU A 70 -4.58 6.76 24.64
N ARG A 71 -4.63 8.09 24.73
CA ARG A 71 -4.68 8.97 23.55
C ARG A 71 -3.41 8.85 22.71
N ALA A 72 -2.24 8.83 23.34
CA ALA A 72 -0.97 8.64 22.62
C ALA A 72 -0.97 7.31 21.85
N PHE A 73 -1.36 6.22 22.50
CA PHE A 73 -1.49 4.91 21.87
C PHE A 73 -2.50 4.90 20.72
N GLN A 74 -3.66 5.53 20.88
CA GLN A 74 -4.67 5.66 19.81
C GLN A 74 -4.14 6.40 18.58
N THR A 75 -3.34 7.45 18.76
CA THR A 75 -2.74 8.18 17.63
C THR A 75 -1.71 7.33 16.86
N ALA A 76 -0.90 6.55 17.57
CA ALA A 76 0.06 5.62 16.97
C ALA A 76 -0.66 4.50 16.20
N LEU A 77 -1.71 3.92 16.80
CA LEU A 77 -2.56 2.93 16.14
C LEU A 77 -3.25 3.46 14.89
N CYS A 78 -3.81 4.68 14.94
CA CYS A 78 -4.47 5.28 13.79
C CYS A 78 -3.49 5.44 12.61
N SER A 79 -2.27 5.90 12.89
CA SER A 79 -1.20 6.02 11.90
C SER A 79 -0.83 4.66 11.28
N MET A 80 -0.73 3.61 12.11
CA MET A 80 -0.46 2.25 11.64
C MET A 80 -1.60 1.70 10.75
N VAL A 81 -2.85 1.86 11.18
CA VAL A 81 -4.03 1.39 10.44
C VAL A 81 -4.15 2.11 9.10
N ASN A 82 -3.99 3.44 9.09
CA ASN A 82 -4.06 4.23 7.86
C ASN A 82 -2.98 3.81 6.86
N THR A 83 -1.75 3.61 7.33
CA THR A 83 -0.64 3.17 6.48
C THR A 83 -0.90 1.80 5.87
N ARG A 84 -1.37 0.84 6.67
CA ARG A 84 -1.74 -0.50 6.19
C ARG A 84 -2.90 -0.45 5.20
N PHE A 85 -3.93 0.34 5.50
CA PHE A 85 -5.08 0.51 4.62
C PHE A 85 -4.66 1.05 3.25
N LEU A 86 -3.82 2.09 3.23
CA LEU A 86 -3.27 2.66 2.00
C LEU A 86 -2.46 1.63 1.20
N ALA A 87 -1.61 0.85 1.87
CA ALA A 87 -0.75 -0.13 1.23
C ALA A 87 -1.51 -1.32 0.65
N ASP A 88 -2.38 -1.93 1.46
CA ASP A 88 -3.01 -3.20 1.09
C ASP A 88 -4.27 -3.04 0.26
N THR A 89 -5.04 -1.96 0.44
CA THR A 89 -6.32 -1.81 -0.23
C THR A 89 -6.27 -0.76 -1.33
N VAL A 90 -5.86 0.47 -1.00
CA VAL A 90 -5.95 1.60 -1.93
C VAL A 90 -4.98 1.43 -3.09
N LEU A 91 -3.71 1.13 -2.80
CA LEU A 91 -2.68 1.00 -3.83
C LEU A 91 -2.95 -0.17 -4.79
N LYS A 92 -3.36 -1.33 -4.26
CA LYS A 92 -3.72 -2.50 -5.06
C LYS A 92 -4.94 -2.26 -5.93
N ARG A 93 -5.99 -1.62 -5.37
CA ARG A 93 -7.20 -1.24 -6.14
C ARG A 93 -6.88 -0.22 -7.22
N TRP A 94 -6.04 0.77 -6.91
CA TRP A 94 -5.60 1.77 -7.88
C TRP A 94 -4.88 1.12 -9.06
N LEU A 95 -3.93 0.21 -8.78
CA LEU A 95 -3.21 -0.51 -9.83
C LEU A 95 -4.16 -1.38 -10.67
N ASN A 96 -5.02 -2.16 -10.02
CA ASN A 96 -5.96 -3.05 -10.69
C ASN A 96 -6.93 -2.27 -11.60
N ASN A 97 -7.47 -1.14 -11.13
CA ASN A 97 -8.35 -0.30 -11.93
C ASN A 97 -7.63 0.25 -13.18
N ARG A 98 -6.38 0.70 -13.05
CA ARG A 98 -5.59 1.20 -14.19
C ARG A 98 -5.25 0.09 -15.20
N ILE A 99 -4.89 -1.10 -14.72
CA ILE A 99 -4.64 -2.26 -15.59
C ILE A 99 -5.94 -2.67 -16.31
N PHE A 100 -7.07 -2.68 -15.62
CA PHE A 100 -8.37 -3.02 -16.21
C PHE A 100 -8.77 -2.05 -17.32
N VAL A 101 -8.62 -0.73 -17.10
CA VAL A 101 -8.89 0.29 -18.13
C VAL A 101 -7.94 0.15 -19.33
N LEU A 102 -6.65 -0.04 -19.09
CA LEU A 102 -5.67 -0.20 -20.18
C LEU A 102 -5.90 -1.49 -20.98
N GLY A 103 -6.22 -2.59 -20.29
CA GLY A 103 -6.57 -3.87 -20.92
C GLY A 103 -7.86 -3.77 -21.72
N GLY A 104 -8.87 -3.05 -21.19
CA GLY A 104 -10.11 -2.76 -21.91
C GLY A 104 -9.86 -2.03 -23.21
N ILE A 105 -9.07 -0.95 -23.17
CA ILE A 105 -8.70 -0.18 -24.37
C ILE A 105 -7.96 -1.06 -25.38
N PHE A 106 -6.98 -1.86 -24.92
CA PHE A 106 -6.19 -2.72 -25.80
C PHE A 106 -7.03 -3.82 -26.48
N VAL A 107 -8.05 -4.37 -25.81
CA VAL A 107 -8.93 -5.40 -26.39
C VAL A 107 -9.97 -4.80 -27.35
N THR A 108 -10.39 -3.55 -27.13
CA THR A 108 -11.36 -2.87 -28.00
C THR A 108 -10.77 -2.24 -29.26
N CYS A 109 -9.45 -2.02 -29.30
CA CYS A 109 -8.73 -1.43 -30.44
C CYS A 109 -8.18 -2.52 -31.38
#